data_AF-G6YWX5-F1
#
_entry.id   AF-G6YWX5-F1
#
_cell.length_a   1.000
_cell.length_b   1.000
_cell.length_c   1.000
_cell.angle_alpha   90.00
_cell.angle_beta   90.00
_cell.angle_gamma   90.00
#
_symmetry.space_group_name_H-M   'P 1'
#
loop_
_entity.id
_entity.type
_entity.pdbx_description
1 polymer ?
#
loop_
_entity_poly.entity_id
_entity_poly.type
_entity_poly.pdbx_seq_one_letter_code
_entity_poly.pdbx_strand_id
1 'polypeptide(L)'
;MDSGKDLSIQDIAEQLGVCREELPENALLANCPREDVCILFKALYHRMHAVIGNDRDNLAHWLRTPNEAFKCRPIDRLSSIEGFREVLRYLEFFSQ
;
A
#
# COMPACT_ATOMS: atom_id res chain seq x y z
N MET A 1 22.71 -8.10 -2.10
CA MET A 1 22.08 -9.39 -1.76
C MET A 1 21.04 -9.08 -0.70
N ASP A 2 19.82 -8.81 -1.13
CA ASP A 2 18.69 -8.76 -0.20
C ASP A 2 17.93 -10.06 -0.43
N SER A 3 18.17 -11.03 0.45
CA SER A 3 17.49 -12.31 0.41
C SER A 3 16.00 -12.02 0.49
N GLY A 4 15.26 -12.35 -0.57
CA GLY A 4 13.82 -12.16 -0.69
C GLY A 4 13.07 -12.82 0.46
N LYS A 5 13.00 -12.11 1.58
CA LYS A 5 12.14 -12.44 2.70
C LYS A 5 10.75 -12.14 2.20
N ASP A 6 9.88 -13.14 2.18
CA ASP A 6 8.46 -12.90 1.95
C ASP A 6 7.97 -11.95 3.03
N LEU A 7 7.84 -10.66 2.67
CA LEU A 7 7.33 -9.65 3.57
C LEU A 7 5.87 -9.99 3.86
N SER A 8 5.57 -10.23 5.14
CA SER A 8 4.19 -10.36 5.58
C SER A 8 3.50 -9.00 5.52
N ILE A 9 2.17 -8.98 5.52
CA ILE A 9 1.40 -7.73 5.60
C ILE A 9 1.71 -6.97 6.89
N GLN A 10 2.07 -7.67 7.97
CA GLN A 10 2.53 -7.06 9.22
C GLN A 10 3.86 -6.32 9.02
N ASP A 11 4.84 -6.94 8.36
CA ASP A 11 6.13 -6.30 8.05
C ASP A 11 5.92 -5.08 7.15
N ILE A 12 5.03 -5.19 6.16
CA ILE A 12 4.70 -4.09 5.24
C ILE A 12 4.07 -2.92 6.00
N ALA A 13 3.09 -3.17 6.87
CA ALA A 13 2.47 -2.12 7.69
C ALA A 13 3.52 -1.38 8.53
N GLU A 14 4.40 -2.13 9.21
CA GLU A 14 5.49 -1.56 9.99
C GLU A 14 6.39 -0.68 9.12
N GLN A 15 6.86 -1.18 7.98
CA GLN A 15 7.73 -0.42 7.08
C GLN A 15 7.05 0.81 6.48
N LEU A 16 5.74 0.78 6.29
CA LEU A 16 4.95 1.92 5.83
C LEU A 16 4.60 2.92 6.96
N GLY A 17 5.00 2.64 8.21
CA GLY A 17 4.73 3.53 9.36
C GLY A 17 3.26 3.53 9.81
N VAL A 18 2.52 2.47 9.51
CA VAL A 18 1.10 2.32 9.86
C VAL A 18 0.87 1.07 10.70
N CYS A 19 -0.21 1.06 11.49
CA CYS A 19 -0.66 -0.15 12.17
C CYS A 19 -1.31 -1.08 11.14
N ARG A 20 -1.19 -2.40 11.34
CA ARG A 20 -1.79 -3.38 10.41
C ARG A 20 -3.31 -3.22 10.31
N GLU A 21 -3.94 -2.81 11.40
CA GLU A 21 -5.38 -2.57 11.51
C GLU A 21 -5.86 -1.39 10.66
N GLU A 22 -4.95 -0.48 10.28
CA GLU A 22 -5.25 0.61 9.35
C GLU A 22 -5.30 0.13 7.91
N LEU A 23 -4.59 -0.97 7.59
CA LEU A 23 -4.65 -1.58 6.27
C LEU A 23 -5.95 -2.38 6.12
N PRO A 24 -6.74 -2.18 5.06
CA PRO A 24 -8.02 -2.85 4.89
C PRO A 24 -7.87 -4.30 4.36
N GLU A 25 -6.91 -5.06 4.91
CA GLU A 25 -6.61 -6.47 4.55
C GLU A 25 -7.88 -7.32 4.59
N ASN A 26 -8.67 -7.22 5.66
CA ASN A 26 -9.89 -8.03 5.84
C ASN A 26 -10.94 -7.74 4.76
N ALA A 27 -11.06 -6.50 4.29
CA ALA A 27 -12.02 -6.14 3.23
C ALA A 27 -11.63 -6.78 1.89
N LEU A 28 -10.33 -6.86 1.60
CA LEU A 28 -9.81 -7.51 0.40
C LEU A 28 -9.94 -9.03 0.49
N LEU A 29 -9.57 -9.62 1.63
CA LEU A 29 -9.65 -11.07 1.86
C LEU A 29 -11.09 -11.62 1.78
N ALA A 30 -12.10 -10.78 2.02
CA ALA A 30 -13.50 -11.17 1.84
C ALA A 30 -13.85 -11.50 0.38
N ASN A 31 -13.08 -10.99 -0.59
CA ASN A 31 -13.37 -11.10 -2.02
C ASN A 31 -12.21 -11.65 -2.85
N CYS A 32 -11.02 -11.84 -2.26
CA CYS A 32 -9.80 -12.23 -2.97
C CYS A 32 -8.98 -13.27 -2.20
N PRO A 33 -8.31 -14.20 -2.89
CA PRO A 33 -7.35 -15.11 -2.28
C PRO A 33 -6.24 -14.36 -1.52
N ARG A 34 -5.72 -14.97 -0.46
CA ARG A 34 -4.70 -14.35 0.41
C ARG A 34 -3.42 -14.03 -0.36
N GLU A 35 -3.03 -14.91 -1.27
CA GLU A 35 -1.86 -14.75 -2.13
C GLU A 35 -1.94 -13.48 -2.99
N ASP A 36 -3.10 -13.18 -3.56
CA ASP A 36 -3.32 -11.98 -4.38
C ASP A 36 -3.26 -10.72 -3.52
N VAL A 37 -3.84 -10.76 -2.31
CA VAL A 37 -3.77 -9.65 -1.36
C VAL A 37 -2.32 -9.39 -0.94
N CYS A 38 -1.54 -10.44 -0.66
CA CYS A 38 -0.12 -10.30 -0.37
C CYS A 38 0.66 -9.68 -1.53
N ILE A 39 0.38 -10.08 -2.78
CA ILE A 39 1.00 -9.50 -3.99
C ILE A 39 0.68 -8.00 -4.10
N LEU A 40 -0.57 -7.61 -3.85
CA LEU A 40 -0.99 -6.20 -3.90
C LEU A 40 -0.27 -5.36 -2.85
N PHE A 41 -0.18 -5.82 -1.60
CA PHE A 41 0.54 -5.08 -0.56
C PHE A 41 2.05 -4.99 -0.82
N LYS A 42 2.67 -6.04 -1.36
CA LYS A 42 4.08 -5.98 -1.79
C LYS A 42 4.28 -4.96 -2.91
N ALA A 43 3.37 -4.92 -3.89
CA ALA A 43 3.41 -3.93 -4.96
C ALA A 43 3.25 -2.50 -4.42
N LEU A 44 2.34 -2.28 -3.46
CA LEU A 44 2.15 -0.99 -2.80
C LEU A 44 3.43 -0.54 -2.10
N TYR A 45 4.00 -1.42 -1.27
CA TYR A 45 5.26 -1.18 -0.57
C TYR A 45 6.35 -0.72 -1.54
N HIS A 46 6.65 -1.50 -2.58
CA HIS A 46 7.71 -1.17 -3.52
C HIS A 46 7.47 0.14 -4.27
N ARG A 47 6.24 0.40 -4.73
CA ARG A 47 5.92 1.63 -5.47
C ARG A 47 5.95 2.88 -4.58
N MET A 48 5.45 2.76 -3.34
CA MET A 48 5.54 3.86 -2.38
C MET A 48 7.00 4.20 -2.07
N HIS A 49 7.84 3.21 -1.80
CA HIS A 49 9.26 3.43 -1.56
C HIS A 49 9.98 4.05 -2.76
N ALA A 50 9.59 3.69 -3.99
CA ALA A 50 10.14 4.27 -5.20
C ALA A 50 9.76 5.76 -5.40
N VAL A 51 8.53 6.15 -5.04
CA VAL A 51 8.00 7.50 -5.28
C VAL A 51 8.24 8.45 -4.11
N ILE A 52 8.07 7.97 -2.89
CA ILE A 52 8.08 8.78 -1.66
C ILE A 52 9.44 8.68 -0.94
N GLY A 53 10.16 7.58 -1.13
CA GLY A 53 11.41 7.26 -0.44
C GLY A 53 11.21 6.36 0.78
N ASN A 54 12.21 6.32 1.66
CA ASN A 54 12.29 5.34 2.76
C ASN A 54 11.97 5.92 4.14
N ASP A 55 11.49 7.17 4.21
CA ASP A 55 11.09 7.79 5.47
C ASP A 55 9.69 7.31 5.88
N ARG A 56 9.61 6.60 7.01
CA ARG A 56 8.37 5.97 7.49
C ARG A 56 7.28 7.00 7.80
N ASP A 57 7.64 8.17 8.31
CA ASP A 57 6.67 9.20 8.65
C ASP A 57 6.08 9.83 7.37
N ASN A 58 6.90 10.03 6.33
CA ASN A 58 6.43 10.48 5.03
C ASN A 58 5.54 9.44 4.33
N LEU A 59 5.90 8.15 4.38
CA LEU A 59 5.08 7.07 3.82
C LEU A 59 3.71 7.00 4.50
N ALA A 60 3.71 7.04 5.83
CA ALA A 60 2.48 6.99 6.62
C ALA A 60 1.64 8.27 6.43
N HIS A 61 2.28 9.43 6.38
CA HIS A 61 1.64 10.70 6.08
C HIS A 61 0.95 10.65 4.72
N TRP A 62 1.64 10.18 3.67
CA TRP A 62 1.05 10.07 2.34
C TRP A 62 -0.20 9.18 2.31
N LEU A 63 -0.18 8.03 3.01
CA LEU A 63 -1.35 7.15 3.10
C LEU A 63 -2.56 7.79 3.81
N ARG A 64 -2.29 8.63 4.81
CA ARG A 64 -3.31 9.26 5.67
C ARG A 64 -3.75 10.65 5.21
N THR A 65 -3.04 11.27 4.27
CA THR A 65 -3.35 12.61 3.77
C THR A 65 -4.33 12.54 2.60
N PRO A 66 -5.41 13.36 2.58
CA PRO A 66 -6.31 13.43 1.45
C PRO A 66 -5.56 13.71 0.15
N ASN A 67 -5.83 12.90 -0.87
CA ASN A 67 -5.24 13.04 -2.19
C ASN A 67 -6.29 13.54 -3.18
N GLU A 68 -5.99 14.62 -3.90
CA GLU A 68 -6.94 15.25 -4.82
C GLU A 68 -7.36 14.36 -5.99
N ALA A 69 -6.53 13.40 -6.40
CA ALA A 69 -6.87 12.45 -7.45
C ALA A 69 -7.93 11.44 -7.00
N PHE A 70 -7.91 11.05 -5.72
CA PHE A 70 -8.86 10.07 -5.17
C PHE A 70 -10.07 10.71 -4.48
N LYS A 71 -9.99 12.01 -4.17
CA LYS A 71 -10.97 12.76 -3.35
C LYS A 71 -11.20 12.14 -1.95
N CYS A 72 -10.23 11.35 -1.48
CA CYS A 72 -10.14 10.78 -0.14
C CYS A 72 -8.67 10.46 0.19
N ARG A 73 -8.40 9.82 1.32
CA ARG A 73 -7.05 9.38 1.67
C ARG A 73 -6.69 8.12 0.87
N PRO A 74 -5.45 7.93 0.39
CA PRO A 74 -5.05 6.73 -0.33
C PRO A 74 -5.38 5.43 0.42
N ILE A 75 -5.22 5.41 1.74
CA ILE A 75 -5.52 4.22 2.56
C ILE A 75 -7.00 3.81 2.49
N ASP A 76 -7.91 4.78 2.35
CA ASP A 76 -9.35 4.51 2.20
C ASP A 76 -9.66 3.84 0.85
N ARG A 77 -8.83 4.06 -0.19
CA ARG A 77 -9.00 3.41 -1.50
C ARG A 77 -8.56 1.96 -1.52
N LEU A 78 -7.72 1.54 -0.59
CA LEU A 78 -7.18 0.19 -0.55
C LEU A 78 -8.23 -0.87 -0.15
N SER A 79 -9.46 -0.48 0.22
CA SER A 79 -10.51 -1.39 0.70
C SER A 79 -11.20 -2.22 -0.40
N SER A 80 -10.92 -1.93 -1.67
CA SER A 80 -11.41 -2.69 -2.82
C SER A 80 -10.29 -2.89 -3.83
N ILE A 81 -10.38 -3.96 -4.63
CA ILE A 81 -9.36 -4.26 -5.65
C ILE A 81 -9.23 -3.15 -6.68
N GLU A 82 -10.35 -2.55 -7.10
CA GLU A 82 -10.34 -1.46 -8.07
C GLU A 82 -9.63 -0.23 -7.49
N GLY A 83 -10.00 0.19 -6.28
CA GLY A 83 -9.34 1.31 -5.61
C GLY A 83 -7.86 1.06 -5.32
N PHE A 84 -7.49 -0.18 -4.96
CA PHE A 84 -6.09 -0.57 -4.78
C PHE A 84 -5.31 -0.41 -6.10
N ARG A 85 -5.85 -0.92 -7.21
CA ARG A 85 -5.24 -0.78 -8.54
C ARG A 85 -5.15 0.67 -9.00
N GLU A 86 -6.12 1.53 -8.67
CA GLU A 86 -6.03 2.97 -8.89
C GLU A 86 -4.84 3.59 -8.15
N VAL A 87 -4.65 3.25 -6.86
CA VAL A 87 -3.51 3.73 -6.06
C VAL A 87 -2.18 3.27 -6.65
N LEU A 88 -2.07 2.00 -7.04
CA LEU A 88 -0.86 1.47 -7.66
C LEU A 88 -0.54 2.19 -8.98
N ARG A 89 -1.53 2.39 -9.85
CA ARG A 89 -1.34 3.12 -11.12
C ARG A 89 -0.93 4.56 -10.90
N TYR A 90 -1.53 5.23 -9.92
CA TYR A 90 -1.15 6.59 -9.55
C TYR A 90 0.32 6.68 -9.14
N LEU A 91 0.79 5.78 -8.28
CA LEU A 91 2.21 5.75 -7.87
C LEU A 91 3.13 5.45 -9.06
N GLU A 92 2.76 4.50 -9.92
CA GLU A 92 3.54 4.14 -11.11
C GLU A 92 3.71 5.30 -12.10
N PHE A 93 2.74 6.22 -12.18
CA PHE A 93 2.86 7.43 -12.98
C PHE A 93 4.02 8.33 -12.52
N PHE A 94 4.34 8.35 -11.22
CA PHE A 94 5.41 9.17 -10.65
C PHE A 94 6.77 8.45 -10.54
N SER A 95 6.83 7.15 -10.81
CA SER A 95 8.06 6.34 -10.72
C SER A 95 8.75 6.10 -12.07
N GLN A 96 8.45 6.91 -13.09
CA GLN A 96 9.04 6.82 -14.44
C GLN A 96 10.33 7.62 -14.57
#